data_AF-A0A2I1HK98-F1
#
_entry.id   AF-A0A2I1HK98-F1
#
_cell.length_a   1.000
_cell.length_b   1.000
_cell.length_c   1.000
_cell.angle_alpha   90.00
_cell.angle_beta   90.00
_cell.angle_gamma   90.00
#
_symmetry.space_group_name_H-M   'P 1'
#
loop_
_entity.id
_entity.type
_entity.pdbx_description
1 polymer ?
#
loop_
_entity_poly.entity_id
_entity_poly.type
_entity_poly.pdbx_seq_one_letter_code
_entity_poly.pdbx_strand_id
1 'polypeptide(L)'
;MAGDIAQCIARGSSFRFQNLSTLIYKWELDRTKNNHNQNDTVVPKQFELNINYRSHNGILRLASSVIDLIHHFFPDSIDHLSRERSEVGGPRPIVFKGFQAETFLFDVFSVDERMPNCSEFGAEQVIIVRNEEAKKSVGNVGIVMTVFEAKGMEFNDVLLYNFFTHSPARQKWRLILSALDNHSKGIQTFSHEKHYILSSELKHLYVAVTRARQHLWIFDEDSELSEPIRIFWGKDGWDKSGLIKVIQSLEELNTLPTLTKKSSSHDWNRKGKLFFERRQYELAKLCFSKSENEMGFKLANAYNLQKIARSSLASNSYEANVKSNFISAAKAFETCSRPVQAASCYKDIGMNREAGDVYERWDMFEDAAYCYLEAKAFDKAGKCFEKAEKYTDAVVAYKDGSLYKEVSDIYLNYCVKT
;
A
#
# COMPACT_ATOMS: atom_id res chain seq x y z
N MET A 1 -22.20 4.73 -2.84
CA MET A 1 -20.74 4.88 -2.75
C MET A 1 -20.39 5.19 -1.30
N ALA A 2 -19.19 4.81 -0.84
CA ALA A 2 -18.73 5.10 0.52
C ALA A 2 -17.24 5.47 0.47
N GLY A 3 -16.79 6.30 1.41
CA GLY A 3 -15.40 6.71 1.52
C GLY A 3 -15.23 7.93 2.42
N ASP A 4 -13.98 8.22 2.76
CA ASP A 4 -13.57 9.40 3.51
C ASP A 4 -12.61 10.23 2.66
N ILE A 5 -13.03 11.45 2.31
CA ILE A 5 -12.27 12.35 1.42
C ILE A 5 -11.01 12.90 2.10
N ALA A 6 -10.98 12.97 3.44
CA ALA A 6 -9.77 13.32 4.16
C ALA A 6 -8.66 12.27 4.01
N GLN A 7 -9.02 11.01 3.72
CA GLN A 7 -8.09 9.93 3.39
C GLN A 7 -7.75 9.86 1.89
N CYS A 8 -8.24 10.79 1.07
CA CYS A 8 -7.96 10.83 -0.36
C CYS A 8 -6.60 11.53 -0.62
N ILE A 9 -5.52 10.74 -0.57
CA ILE A 9 -4.14 11.18 -0.80
C ILE A 9 -3.64 10.95 -2.24
N ALA A 10 -4.52 10.50 -3.15
CA ALA A 10 -4.17 10.36 -4.56
C ALA A 10 -3.91 11.73 -5.20
N ARG A 11 -2.78 11.88 -5.89
CA ARG A 11 -2.42 13.14 -6.56
C ARG A 11 -3.49 13.51 -7.59
N GLY A 12 -3.91 14.77 -7.59
CA GLY A 12 -4.90 15.30 -8.53
C GLY A 12 -6.36 14.97 -8.21
N SER A 13 -6.65 14.27 -7.11
CA SER A 13 -8.03 14.01 -6.70
C SER A 13 -8.63 15.17 -5.90
N SER A 14 -9.61 15.85 -6.49
CA SER A 14 -10.46 16.87 -5.84
C SER A 14 -11.89 16.36 -5.59
N PHE A 15 -12.08 15.03 -5.60
CA PHE A 15 -13.40 14.41 -5.45
C PHE A 15 -14.01 14.72 -4.08
N ARG A 16 -15.31 15.08 -4.08
CA ARG A 16 -16.16 15.27 -2.91
C ARG A 16 -17.50 14.60 -3.13
N PHE A 17 -18.06 13.96 -2.10
CA PHE A 17 -19.39 13.36 -2.20
C PHE A 17 -20.46 14.42 -2.45
N GLN A 18 -20.30 15.61 -1.89
CA GLN A 18 -21.25 16.70 -2.12
C GLN A 18 -21.30 17.14 -3.60
N ASN A 19 -20.15 17.13 -4.29
CA ASN A 19 -20.09 17.43 -5.73
C ASN A 19 -20.82 16.34 -6.54
N LEU A 20 -20.62 15.05 -6.18
CA LEU A 20 -21.30 13.93 -6.85
C LEU A 20 -22.81 13.96 -6.63
N SER A 21 -23.26 14.18 -5.40
CA SER A 21 -24.69 14.30 -5.08
C SER A 21 -25.34 15.44 -5.87
N THR A 22 -24.65 16.59 -5.96
CA THR A 22 -25.12 17.73 -6.77
C THR A 22 -25.20 17.38 -8.25
N LEU A 23 -24.21 16.66 -8.78
CA LEU A 23 -24.19 16.23 -10.18
C LEU A 23 -25.33 15.25 -10.49
N ILE A 24 -25.53 14.22 -9.66
CA ILE A 24 -26.60 13.24 -9.83
C ILE A 24 -27.96 13.92 -9.74
N TYR A 25 -28.14 14.81 -8.77
CA TYR A 25 -29.38 15.57 -8.62
C TYR A 25 -29.68 16.44 -9.85
N LYS A 26 -28.69 17.14 -10.41
CA LYS A 26 -28.84 17.89 -11.66
C LYS A 26 -29.18 16.99 -12.84
N TRP A 27 -28.51 15.85 -12.96
CA TRP A 27 -28.80 14.89 -14.02
C TRP A 27 -30.22 14.34 -13.97
N GLU A 28 -30.74 14.05 -12.78
CA GLU A 28 -32.13 13.62 -12.59
C GLU A 28 -33.14 14.75 -12.90
N LEU A 29 -32.79 16.01 -12.65
CA LEU A 29 -33.62 17.16 -13.02
C LEU A 29 -33.71 17.37 -14.53
N ASP A 30 -32.57 17.25 -15.24
CA ASP A 30 -32.48 17.51 -16.68
C ASP A 30 -32.97 16.32 -17.53
N ARG A 31 -33.23 15.16 -16.92
CA ARG A 31 -33.70 13.97 -17.62
C ARG A 31 -35.11 14.18 -18.14
N THR A 32 -35.31 14.03 -19.44
CA THR A 32 -36.63 14.12 -20.09
C THR A 32 -37.60 13.11 -19.46
N LYS A 33 -38.62 13.63 -18.79
CA LYS A 33 -39.68 12.82 -18.18
C LYS A 33 -40.56 12.24 -19.29
N ASN A 34 -40.38 10.96 -19.62
CA ASN A 34 -41.34 10.26 -20.47
C ASN A 34 -42.69 10.17 -19.72
N ASN A 35 -43.78 10.58 -20.39
CA ASN A 35 -45.13 10.79 -19.85
C ASN A 35 -45.79 9.62 -19.09
N HIS A 36 -45.12 8.48 -18.93
CA HIS A 36 -45.60 7.32 -18.17
C HIS A 36 -44.93 7.09 -16.81
N ASN A 37 -43.83 7.78 -16.50
CA ASN A 37 -43.18 7.69 -15.19
C ASN A 37 -43.06 9.08 -14.56
N GLN A 38 -44.10 9.52 -13.85
CA GLN A 38 -44.00 10.61 -12.87
C GLN A 38 -43.23 10.12 -11.63
N ASN A 39 -41.98 9.70 -11.80
CA ASN A 39 -41.14 9.44 -10.64
C ASN A 39 -40.67 10.79 -10.10
N ASP A 40 -40.92 11.03 -8.81
CA ASP A 40 -40.39 12.19 -8.09
C ASP A 40 -38.88 12.25 -8.22
N THR A 41 -38.34 13.47 -8.33
CA THR A 41 -36.89 13.70 -8.38
C THR A 41 -36.24 13.11 -7.12
N VAL A 42 -35.45 12.05 -7.29
CA VAL A 42 -34.84 11.35 -6.16
C VAL A 42 -33.60 12.11 -5.70
N VAL A 43 -33.65 12.70 -4.50
CA VAL A 43 -32.48 13.30 -3.86
C VAL A 43 -31.60 12.18 -3.29
N PRO A 44 -30.30 12.12 -3.64
CA PRO A 44 -29.38 11.16 -3.04
C PRO A 44 -29.34 11.33 -1.51
N LYS A 45 -29.63 10.26 -0.77
CA LYS A 45 -29.53 10.25 0.70
C LYS A 45 -28.09 10.00 1.13
N GLN A 46 -27.57 10.87 1.98
CA GLN A 46 -26.28 10.69 2.65
C GLN A 46 -26.52 10.33 4.12
N PHE A 47 -25.72 9.40 4.64
CA PHE A 47 -25.67 9.09 6.06
C PHE A 47 -24.21 8.97 6.49
N GLU A 48 -23.96 9.26 7.76
CA GLU A 48 -22.61 9.31 8.33
C GLU A 48 -22.46 8.22 9.38
N LEU A 49 -21.26 7.63 9.45
CA LEU A 49 -20.87 6.69 10.50
C LEU A 49 -19.84 7.36 11.40
N ASN A 50 -20.30 7.98 12.48
CA ASN A 50 -19.45 8.78 13.36
C ASN A 50 -18.96 8.03 14.61
N ILE A 51 -19.37 6.78 14.82
CA ILE A 51 -18.89 5.95 15.94
C ILE A 51 -17.77 5.03 15.47
N ASN A 52 -16.60 5.18 16.07
CA ASN A 52 -15.41 4.39 15.77
C ASN A 52 -15.16 3.34 16.87
N TYR A 53 -15.28 2.07 16.47
CA TYR A 53 -15.06 0.90 17.33
C TYR A 53 -13.64 0.31 17.21
N ARG A 54 -12.80 0.88 16.33
CA ARG A 54 -11.46 0.34 16.01
C ARG A 54 -10.36 1.05 16.79
N SER A 55 -10.51 2.35 17.00
CA SER A 55 -9.58 3.23 17.72
C SER A 55 -10.29 3.98 18.84
N HIS A 56 -9.57 4.26 19.92
CA HIS A 56 -10.10 4.96 21.09
C HIS A 56 -10.05 6.50 20.95
N ASN A 57 -10.76 7.20 21.84
CA ASN A 57 -10.88 8.68 21.78
C ASN A 57 -9.56 9.45 21.82
N GLY A 58 -8.54 8.97 22.54
CA GLY A 58 -7.21 9.61 22.53
C GLY A 58 -6.62 9.84 21.13
N ILE A 59 -6.69 8.83 20.26
CA ILE A 59 -6.22 8.93 18.86
C ILE A 59 -7.23 9.75 18.02
N LEU A 60 -8.53 9.51 18.18
CA LEU A 60 -9.56 10.19 17.40
C LEU A 60 -9.61 11.69 17.64
N ARG A 61 -9.33 12.16 18.86
CA ARG A 61 -9.24 13.60 19.17
C ARG A 61 -8.07 14.25 18.47
N LEU A 62 -6.91 13.60 18.44
CA LEU A 62 -5.75 14.07 17.68
C LEU A 62 -6.08 14.08 16.17
N ALA A 63 -6.66 12.99 15.64
CA ALA A 63 -7.06 12.91 14.24
C ALA A 63 -8.08 14.01 13.86
N SER A 64 -9.07 14.26 14.71
CA SER A 64 -10.08 15.31 14.52
C SER A 64 -9.44 16.70 14.49
N SER A 65 -8.40 16.95 15.30
CA SER A 65 -7.69 18.24 15.25
C SER A 65 -6.96 18.47 13.92
N VAL A 66 -6.54 17.40 13.22
CA VAL A 66 -5.98 17.51 11.87
C VAL A 66 -7.07 17.86 10.86
N ILE A 67 -8.27 17.28 11.00
CA ILE A 67 -9.44 17.65 10.19
C ILE A 67 -9.84 19.11 10.44
N ASP A 68 -9.82 19.58 11.69
CA ASP A 68 -10.08 20.98 12.02
C ASP A 68 -9.12 21.93 11.28
N LEU A 69 -7.83 21.59 11.22
CA LEU A 69 -6.85 22.35 10.44
C LEU A 69 -7.17 22.35 8.93
N ILE A 70 -7.60 21.21 8.38
CA ILE A 70 -8.00 21.14 6.98
C ILE A 70 -9.23 22.00 6.73
N HIS A 71 -10.24 21.96 7.59
CA HIS A 71 -11.43 22.82 7.46
C HIS A 71 -11.11 24.31 7.62
N HIS A 72 -10.19 24.66 8.52
CA HIS A 72 -9.81 26.05 8.75
C HIS A 72 -9.05 26.65 7.56
N PHE A 73 -8.04 25.94 7.03
CA PHE A 73 -7.20 26.47 5.94
C PHE A 73 -7.69 26.10 4.54
N PHE A 74 -8.37 24.97 4.38
CA PHE A 74 -8.78 24.41 3.09
C PHE A 74 -10.23 23.88 3.15
N PRO A 75 -11.22 24.74 3.47
CA PRO A 75 -12.61 24.33 3.71
C PRO A 75 -13.21 23.55 2.53
N ASP A 76 -12.82 23.89 1.30
CA ASP A 76 -13.31 23.24 0.08
C ASP A 76 -12.62 21.92 -0.29
N SER A 77 -11.61 21.49 0.47
CA SER A 77 -10.79 20.34 0.11
C SER A 77 -11.32 18.98 0.57
N ILE A 78 -12.27 18.96 1.50
CA ILE A 78 -12.93 17.76 2.06
C ILE A 78 -14.42 18.03 2.29
N ASP A 79 -15.23 16.98 2.39
CA ASP A 79 -16.62 17.10 2.81
C ASP A 79 -16.69 17.47 4.30
N HIS A 80 -17.72 18.22 4.71
CA HIS A 80 -17.98 18.51 6.11
C HIS A 80 -18.75 17.36 6.74
N LEU A 81 -18.09 16.60 7.62
CA LEU A 81 -18.65 15.43 8.29
C LEU A 81 -18.62 15.62 9.80
N SER A 82 -19.52 14.95 10.50
CA SER A 82 -19.53 14.90 11.96
C SER A 82 -18.21 14.32 12.48
N ARG A 83 -17.68 14.87 13.58
CA ARG A 83 -16.47 14.34 14.22
C ARG A 83 -16.64 12.87 14.61
N GLU A 84 -15.65 12.06 14.26
CA GLU A 84 -15.58 10.69 14.75
C GLU A 84 -15.35 10.66 16.26
N ARG A 85 -16.08 9.78 16.93
CA ARG A 85 -15.97 9.54 18.38
C ARG A 85 -15.95 8.06 18.67
N SER A 86 -15.29 7.69 19.75
CA SER A 86 -15.39 6.37 20.36
C SER A 86 -16.11 6.49 21.70
N GLU A 87 -16.78 5.42 22.11
CA GLU A 87 -17.30 5.30 23.47
C GLU A 87 -16.18 5.00 24.48
N VAL A 88 -15.03 4.54 23.98
CA VAL A 88 -13.89 4.11 24.80
C VAL A 88 -12.84 5.23 24.85
N GLY A 89 -12.46 5.60 26.06
CA GLY A 89 -11.29 6.47 26.32
C GLY A 89 -9.98 5.75 25.99
N GLY A 90 -8.88 6.47 25.97
CA GLY A 90 -7.57 5.84 25.81
C GLY A 90 -6.42 6.81 25.99
N PRO A 91 -5.17 6.30 25.98
CA PRO A 91 -3.99 7.12 26.21
C PRO A 91 -3.84 8.20 25.14
N ARG A 92 -3.14 9.28 25.51
CA ARG A 92 -2.75 10.31 24.55
C ARG A 92 -1.60 9.78 23.69
N PRO A 93 -1.56 10.09 22.38
CA PRO A 93 -0.38 9.89 21.56
C PRO A 93 0.88 10.50 22.19
N ILE A 94 2.01 9.85 21.98
CA ILE A 94 3.30 10.24 22.56
C ILE A 94 4.16 10.90 21.49
N VAL A 95 4.76 12.04 21.83
CA VAL A 95 5.76 12.72 21.00
C VAL A 95 7.10 12.68 21.71
N PHE A 96 8.12 12.12 21.05
CA PHE A 96 9.48 12.07 21.55
C PHE A 96 10.24 13.33 21.11
N LYS A 97 10.89 14.02 22.05
CA LYS A 97 11.66 15.24 21.81
C LYS A 97 13.04 15.11 22.45
N GLY A 98 14.08 15.55 21.76
CA GLY A 98 15.44 15.60 22.32
C GLY A 98 16.22 14.29 22.25
N PHE A 99 15.73 13.31 21.49
CA PHE A 99 16.47 12.07 21.20
C PHE A 99 17.26 12.21 19.90
N GLN A 100 18.40 11.53 19.80
CA GLN A 100 19.22 11.49 18.58
C GLN A 100 18.62 10.50 17.57
N ALA A 101 18.55 10.89 16.30
CA ALA A 101 17.88 10.09 15.27
C ALA A 101 18.58 8.75 15.03
N GLU A 102 19.91 8.75 15.06
CA GLU A 102 20.75 7.59 14.76
C GLU A 102 20.57 6.46 15.77
N THR A 103 20.32 6.80 17.03
CA THR A 103 20.17 5.85 18.13
C THR A 103 18.73 5.70 18.61
N PHE A 104 17.79 6.54 18.14
CA PHE A 104 16.41 6.59 18.66
C PHE A 104 15.71 5.23 18.70
N LEU A 105 15.75 4.46 17.61
CA LEU A 105 15.08 3.16 17.56
C LEU A 105 15.68 2.16 18.55
N PHE A 106 16.99 2.24 18.78
CA PHE A 106 17.67 1.42 19.77
C PHE A 106 17.39 1.92 21.19
N ASP A 107 17.54 3.21 21.45
CA ASP A 107 17.39 3.79 22.78
C ASP A 107 15.94 3.70 23.29
N VAL A 108 14.96 3.84 22.40
CA VAL A 108 13.54 3.91 22.78
C VAL A 108 12.81 2.58 22.65
N PHE A 109 13.15 1.79 21.62
CA PHE A 109 12.47 0.52 21.33
C PHE A 109 13.37 -0.70 21.50
N SER A 110 14.67 -0.51 21.77
CA SER A 110 15.68 -1.58 21.81
C SER A 110 15.74 -2.36 20.50
N VAL A 111 15.61 -1.64 19.37
CA VAL A 111 15.62 -2.21 18.02
C VAL A 111 16.81 -1.69 17.22
N ASP A 112 17.67 -2.59 16.77
CA ASP A 112 18.76 -2.34 15.82
C ASP A 112 18.97 -3.59 14.96
N GLU A 113 18.91 -3.44 13.63
CA GLU A 113 19.06 -4.54 12.68
C GLU A 113 20.47 -5.18 12.69
N ARG A 114 21.48 -4.45 13.18
CA ARG A 114 22.89 -4.87 13.20
C ARG A 114 23.25 -5.66 14.45
N MET A 115 22.38 -5.68 15.46
CA MET A 115 22.66 -6.29 16.76
C MET A 115 21.78 -7.52 17.02
N PRO A 116 22.35 -8.72 17.19
CA PRO A 116 21.59 -9.97 17.30
C PRO A 116 20.72 -10.08 18.56
N ASN A 117 20.97 -9.25 19.58
CA ASN A 117 20.21 -9.25 20.85
C ASN A 117 19.09 -8.20 20.89
N CYS A 118 18.90 -7.41 19.83
CA CYS A 118 17.84 -6.41 19.79
C CYS A 118 16.45 -7.04 19.65
N SER A 119 15.46 -6.37 20.23
CA SER A 119 14.07 -6.65 19.94
C SER A 119 13.70 -6.15 18.55
N GLU A 120 12.56 -6.59 18.04
CA GLU A 120 11.99 -6.11 16.78
C GLU A 120 10.53 -5.70 17.00
N PHE A 121 10.00 -4.88 16.10
CA PHE A 121 8.57 -4.57 16.09
C PHE A 121 7.74 -5.81 15.75
N GLY A 122 6.65 -6.03 16.49
CA GLY A 122 5.73 -7.14 16.25
C GLY A 122 4.89 -7.00 14.98
N ALA A 123 4.14 -8.06 14.65
CA ALA A 123 3.29 -8.14 13.45
C ALA A 123 2.14 -7.11 13.42
N GLU A 124 1.73 -6.59 14.57
CA GLU A 124 0.72 -5.53 14.72
C GLU A 124 1.31 -4.17 15.07
N GLN A 125 2.63 -4.01 14.93
CA GLN A 125 3.34 -2.76 15.11
C GLN A 125 3.96 -2.32 13.79
N VAL A 126 3.87 -1.04 13.46
CA VAL A 126 4.37 -0.51 12.19
C VAL A 126 5.11 0.81 12.38
N ILE A 127 6.15 1.01 11.58
CA ILE A 127 6.78 2.31 11.40
C ILE A 127 6.24 2.92 10.09
N ILE A 128 5.60 4.08 10.19
CA ILE A 128 5.09 4.83 9.05
C ILE A 128 6.06 5.98 8.75
N VAL A 129 6.55 6.02 7.52
CA VAL A 129 7.44 7.06 7.00
C VAL A 129 6.80 7.82 5.84
N ARG A 130 7.37 8.99 5.50
CA ARG A 130 6.78 9.87 4.47
C ARG A 130 6.93 9.35 3.05
N ASN A 131 8.07 8.74 2.70
CA ASN A 131 8.46 8.36 1.34
C ASN A 131 9.36 7.09 1.33
N GLU A 132 9.68 6.59 0.13
CA GLU A 132 10.48 5.37 -0.06
C GLU A 132 11.94 5.56 0.36
N GLU A 133 12.49 6.78 0.24
CA GLU A 133 13.85 7.09 0.68
C GLU A 133 13.99 6.91 2.20
N ALA A 134 13.05 7.47 2.97
CA ALA A 134 12.99 7.30 4.42
C ALA A 134 12.73 5.85 4.83
N LYS A 135 11.96 5.09 4.03
CA LYS A 135 11.74 3.66 4.28
C LYS A 135 13.04 2.87 4.20
N LYS A 136 13.89 3.18 3.22
CA LYS A 136 15.20 2.55 3.04
C LYS A 136 16.17 2.90 4.17
N SER A 137 16.10 4.11 4.72
CA SER A 137 17.01 4.55 5.79
C SER A 137 16.71 3.93 7.15
N VAL A 138 15.45 3.58 7.42
CA VAL A 138 15.04 2.96 8.70
C VAL A 138 15.53 1.50 8.83
N GLY A 139 15.74 0.81 7.71
CA GLY A 139 16.22 -0.57 7.71
C GLY A 139 15.15 -1.62 8.04
N ASN A 140 15.57 -2.85 8.27
CA ASN A 140 14.71 -4.01 8.46
C ASN A 140 14.44 -4.29 9.96
N VAL A 141 13.86 -3.30 10.63
CA VAL A 141 13.55 -3.31 12.07
C VAL A 141 12.14 -3.86 12.39
N GLY A 142 11.42 -4.31 11.37
CA GLY A 142 10.04 -4.79 11.43
C GLY A 142 9.24 -4.36 10.19
N ILE A 143 7.93 -4.14 10.35
CA ILE A 143 7.08 -3.63 9.27
C ILE A 143 7.30 -2.12 9.14
N VAL A 144 7.89 -1.69 8.03
CA VAL A 144 8.04 -0.27 7.68
C VAL A 144 7.25 0.01 6.41
N MET A 145 6.42 1.05 6.43
CA MET A 145 5.52 1.39 5.33
C MET A 145 5.51 2.88 5.06
N THR A 146 5.34 3.27 3.80
CA THR A 146 4.97 4.67 3.51
C THR A 146 3.52 4.93 3.90
N VAL A 147 3.16 6.20 4.09
CA VAL A 147 1.75 6.60 4.30
C VAL A 147 0.81 6.03 3.23
N PHE A 148 1.29 5.93 1.99
CA PHE A 148 0.53 5.42 0.86
C PHE A 148 0.28 3.92 0.97
N GLU A 149 1.31 3.15 1.31
CA GLU A 149 1.19 1.71 1.52
C GLU A 149 0.33 1.37 2.74
N ALA A 150 0.40 2.19 3.79
CA ALA A 150 -0.36 2.00 5.02
C ALA A 150 -1.85 2.33 4.87
N LYS A 151 -2.23 3.06 3.81
CA LYS A 151 -3.63 3.47 3.58
C LYS A 151 -4.55 2.24 3.51
N GLY A 152 -5.62 2.25 4.32
CA GLY A 152 -6.57 1.14 4.41
C GLY A 152 -6.06 -0.06 5.21
N MET A 153 -4.87 0.00 5.79
CA MET A 153 -4.36 -0.92 6.82
C MET A 153 -4.69 -0.38 8.21
N GLU A 154 -4.60 -1.22 9.24
CA GLU A 154 -4.62 -0.81 10.64
C GLU A 154 -3.64 -1.64 11.45
N PHE A 155 -3.13 -1.03 12.52
CA PHE A 155 -2.14 -1.62 13.41
C PHE A 155 -2.48 -1.24 14.84
N ASN A 156 -2.09 -2.09 15.79
CA ASN A 156 -2.27 -1.76 17.20
C ASN A 156 -1.39 -0.58 17.58
N ASP A 157 -0.12 -0.63 17.17
CA ASP A 157 0.87 0.38 17.53
C ASP A 157 1.51 0.97 16.25
N VAL A 158 1.55 2.30 16.17
CA VAL A 158 2.12 3.03 15.03
C VAL A 158 3.19 4.00 15.53
N LEU A 159 4.39 3.90 14.97
CA LEU A 159 5.41 4.92 15.06
C LEU A 159 5.42 5.75 13.77
N LEU A 160 5.07 7.03 13.86
CA LEU A 160 5.27 8.00 12.81
C LEU A 160 6.70 8.54 12.90
N TYR A 161 7.55 8.18 11.94
CA TYR A 161 8.99 8.42 11.98
C TYR A 161 9.42 9.48 10.94
N ASN A 162 9.98 10.59 11.42
CA ASN A 162 10.49 11.71 10.62
C ASN A 162 9.48 12.18 9.56
N PHE A 163 8.22 12.32 9.94
CA PHE A 163 7.16 12.74 9.01
C PHE A 163 7.31 14.21 8.60
N PHE A 164 7.61 15.09 9.55
CA PHE A 164 7.76 16.53 9.31
C PHE A 164 9.12 16.86 8.71
N THR A 165 10.21 16.25 9.18
CA THR A 165 11.53 16.32 8.54
C THR A 165 11.47 15.98 7.06
N HIS A 166 10.84 14.86 6.69
CA HIS A 166 10.75 14.42 5.30
C HIS A 166 9.58 15.04 4.54
N SER A 167 8.81 15.94 5.15
CA SER A 167 7.67 16.59 4.52
C SER A 167 8.14 17.63 3.49
N PRO A 168 7.59 17.63 2.26
CA PRO A 168 7.86 18.68 1.28
C PRO A 168 7.38 20.08 1.71
N ALA A 169 6.53 20.20 2.72
CA ALA A 169 6.05 21.50 3.20
C ALA A 169 7.12 22.28 4.00
N ARG A 170 8.07 21.59 4.64
CA ARG A 170 9.16 22.20 5.43
C ARG A 170 8.63 23.33 6.35
N GLN A 171 9.23 24.52 6.29
CA GLN A 171 8.87 25.68 7.12
C GLN A 171 7.42 26.15 6.99
N LYS A 172 6.67 25.71 5.96
CA LYS A 172 5.24 26.05 5.83
C LYS A 172 4.40 25.48 6.96
N TRP A 173 4.85 24.43 7.67
CA TRP A 173 4.17 23.91 8.85
C TRP A 173 3.97 24.95 9.95
N ARG A 174 4.81 26.00 10.01
CA ARG A 174 4.66 27.13 10.95
C ARG A 174 3.32 27.86 10.79
N LEU A 175 2.68 27.77 9.62
CA LEU A 175 1.38 28.38 9.36
C LEU A 175 0.28 27.85 10.30
N ILE A 176 0.41 26.60 10.79
CA ILE A 176 -0.56 26.00 11.72
C ILE A 176 -0.77 26.87 12.95
N LEU A 177 0.28 27.52 13.44
CA LEU A 177 0.22 28.36 14.62
C LEU A 177 -0.64 29.62 14.41
N SER A 178 -0.90 30.03 13.15
CA SER A 178 -1.84 31.12 12.86
C SER A 178 -3.30 30.76 13.17
N ALA A 179 -3.61 29.46 13.31
CA ALA A 179 -4.92 29.01 13.77
C ALA A 179 -5.11 29.14 15.30
N LEU A 180 -4.05 29.52 16.03
CA LEU A 180 -4.10 29.76 17.47
C LEU A 180 -4.15 31.27 17.74
N ASP A 181 -5.16 31.71 18.48
CA ASP A 181 -5.41 33.13 18.78
C ASP A 181 -4.19 33.84 19.39
N ASN A 182 -3.40 33.12 20.18
CA ASN A 182 -2.26 33.66 20.94
C ASN A 182 -0.95 33.74 20.14
N HIS A 183 -0.88 33.23 18.91
CA HIS A 183 0.37 33.07 18.17
C HIS A 183 0.39 33.79 16.81
N SER A 184 -0.57 34.68 16.56
CA SER A 184 -0.71 35.41 15.30
C SER A 184 0.42 36.41 14.98
N LYS A 185 1.25 36.81 15.96
CA LYS A 185 2.33 37.78 15.74
C LYS A 185 3.54 37.16 15.04
N GLY A 186 3.88 37.66 13.85
CA GLY A 186 5.08 37.27 13.09
C GLY A 186 4.90 36.04 12.19
N ILE A 187 3.67 35.52 12.06
CA ILE A 187 3.36 34.37 11.21
C ILE A 187 2.77 34.87 9.89
N GLN A 188 3.14 34.21 8.79
CA GLN A 188 2.61 34.54 7.47
C GLN A 188 1.09 34.33 7.44
N THR A 189 0.37 35.26 6.82
CA THR A 189 -1.05 35.10 6.55
C THR A 189 -1.28 33.95 5.57
N PHE A 190 -2.31 33.15 5.81
CA PHE A 190 -2.70 32.09 4.90
C PHE A 190 -2.98 32.63 3.48
N SER A 191 -2.54 31.85 2.49
CA SER A 191 -2.74 32.13 1.07
C SER A 191 -2.76 30.79 0.35
N HIS A 192 -3.83 30.52 -0.40
CA HIS A 192 -4.01 29.24 -1.07
C HIS A 192 -2.86 28.91 -2.02
N GLU A 193 -2.46 29.87 -2.85
CA GLU A 193 -1.39 29.73 -3.85
C GLU A 193 -0.04 29.37 -3.23
N LYS A 194 0.28 29.95 -2.08
CA LYS A 194 1.57 29.72 -1.40
C LYS A 194 1.56 28.43 -0.57
N HIS A 195 0.41 28.06 -0.04
CA HIS A 195 0.30 27.06 1.03
C HIS A 195 -0.43 25.77 0.62
N TYR A 196 -0.88 25.62 -0.63
CA TYR A 196 -1.65 24.46 -1.10
C TYR A 196 -1.02 23.09 -0.74
N ILE A 197 0.31 23.01 -0.68
CA ILE A 197 1.02 21.78 -0.30
C ILE A 197 0.59 21.26 1.08
N LEU A 198 0.28 22.15 2.03
CA LEU A 198 -0.20 21.78 3.36
C LEU A 198 -1.53 21.03 3.31
N SER A 199 -2.39 21.28 2.33
CA SER A 199 -3.63 20.50 2.17
C SER A 199 -3.30 19.02 1.97
N SER A 200 -2.37 18.72 1.07
CA SER A 200 -1.94 17.34 0.84
C SER A 200 -1.20 16.77 2.06
N GLU A 201 -0.35 17.54 2.73
CA GLU A 201 0.40 17.07 3.89
C GLU A 201 -0.49 16.79 5.11
N LEU A 202 -1.48 17.63 5.37
CA LEU A 202 -2.47 17.40 6.44
C LEU A 202 -3.30 16.14 6.15
N LYS A 203 -3.68 15.89 4.88
CA LYS A 203 -4.34 14.62 4.51
C LYS A 203 -3.43 13.41 4.73
N HIS A 204 -2.15 13.50 4.41
CA HIS A 204 -1.18 12.43 4.69
C HIS A 204 -1.02 12.19 6.19
N LEU A 205 -0.93 13.27 6.98
CA LEU A 205 -0.84 13.18 8.44
C LEU A 205 -2.09 12.51 9.02
N TYR A 206 -3.27 12.91 8.56
CA TYR A 206 -4.54 12.30 8.96
C TYR A 206 -4.59 10.80 8.62
N VAL A 207 -4.18 10.40 7.41
CA VAL A 207 -4.08 8.99 7.04
C VAL A 207 -3.14 8.24 7.97
N ALA A 208 -1.95 8.78 8.26
CA ALA A 208 -0.95 8.13 9.11
C ALA A 208 -1.44 7.95 10.55
N VAL A 209 -1.99 9.00 11.16
CA VAL A 209 -2.54 9.00 12.52
C VAL A 209 -3.65 7.96 12.66
N THR A 210 -4.55 7.90 11.67
CA THR A 210 -5.72 6.98 11.70
C THR A 210 -5.37 5.52 11.44
N ARG A 211 -4.08 5.17 11.23
CA ARG A 211 -3.67 3.75 11.15
C ARG A 211 -3.54 3.10 12.53
N ALA A 212 -3.45 3.90 13.58
CA ALA A 212 -3.25 3.43 14.95
C ALA A 212 -4.58 3.06 15.63
N ARG A 213 -4.60 1.92 16.32
CA ARG A 213 -5.74 1.44 17.12
C ARG A 213 -5.54 1.60 18.62
N GLN A 214 -4.32 1.36 19.12
CA GLN A 214 -4.00 1.38 20.56
C GLN A 214 -2.97 2.45 20.93
N HIS A 215 -1.85 2.54 20.21
CA HIS A 215 -0.82 3.52 20.52
C HIS A 215 -0.33 4.23 19.27
N LEU A 216 -0.17 5.54 19.38
CA LEU A 216 0.46 6.38 18.38
C LEU A 216 1.68 7.05 19.01
N TRP A 217 2.82 6.84 18.38
CA TRP A 217 4.11 7.39 18.72
C TRP A 217 4.57 8.27 17.57
N ILE A 218 5.17 9.42 17.88
CA ILE A 218 5.66 10.37 16.90
C ILE A 218 7.09 10.74 17.28
N PHE A 219 8.02 10.50 16.36
CA PHE A 219 9.40 10.95 16.46
C PHE A 219 9.75 11.73 15.20
N ASP A 220 10.39 12.87 15.40
CA ASP A 220 10.85 13.73 14.33
C ASP A 220 12.19 14.34 14.76
N GLU A 221 13.24 14.09 13.98
CA GLU A 221 14.59 14.54 14.28
C GLU A 221 14.72 16.07 14.23
N ASP A 222 14.03 16.70 13.28
CA ASP A 222 14.01 18.16 13.16
C ASP A 222 12.92 18.72 14.08
N SER A 223 13.33 19.06 15.29
CA SER A 223 12.42 19.64 16.27
C SER A 223 11.86 20.99 15.85
N GLU A 224 12.47 21.73 14.92
CA GLU A 224 11.93 23.01 14.42
C GLU A 224 10.76 22.78 13.46
N LEU A 225 10.87 21.78 12.59
CA LEU A 225 9.82 21.45 11.62
C LEU A 225 8.59 20.82 12.30
N SER A 226 8.81 20.01 13.34
CA SER A 226 7.73 19.38 14.13
C SER A 226 7.20 20.26 15.27
N GLU A 227 7.87 21.37 15.60
CA GLU A 227 7.42 22.27 16.67
C GLU A 227 6.01 22.85 16.47
N PRO A 228 5.63 23.36 15.28
CA PRO A 228 4.33 23.97 15.07
C PRO A 228 3.16 23.04 15.42
N ILE A 229 3.23 21.78 14.99
CA ILE A 229 2.19 20.81 15.29
C ILE A 229 2.21 20.38 16.76
N ARG A 230 3.40 20.30 17.37
CA ARG A 230 3.57 19.94 18.78
C ARG A 230 2.96 21.01 19.69
N ILE A 231 3.15 22.29 19.37
CA ILE A 231 2.50 23.41 20.08
C ILE A 231 0.98 23.34 19.88
N PHE A 232 0.53 23.14 18.64
CA PHE A 232 -0.89 23.03 18.31
C PHE A 232 -1.61 21.92 19.09
N TRP A 233 -0.96 20.76 19.27
CA TRP A 233 -1.47 19.64 20.06
C TRP A 233 -1.17 19.73 21.57
N GLY A 234 -0.32 20.66 21.98
CA GLY A 234 0.06 20.87 23.37
C GLY A 234 -1.06 21.48 24.21
N LYS A 235 -0.84 21.61 25.51
CA LYS A 235 -1.84 22.21 26.45
C LYS A 235 -2.13 23.68 26.13
N ASP A 236 -1.17 24.40 25.57
CA ASP A 236 -1.34 25.80 25.19
C ASP A 236 -2.00 25.98 23.82
N GLY A 237 -2.17 24.89 23.08
CA GLY A 237 -2.67 24.88 21.70
C GLY A 237 -4.19 24.91 21.57
N TRP A 238 -4.68 24.17 20.58
CA TRP A 238 -6.08 24.13 20.14
C TRP A 238 -7.02 23.59 21.22
N ASP A 239 -6.61 22.52 21.88
CA ASP A 239 -7.38 21.88 22.95
C ASP A 239 -6.63 22.00 24.27
N LYS A 240 -7.18 22.79 25.20
CA LYS A 240 -6.54 23.09 26.49
C LYS A 240 -6.32 21.86 27.38
N SER A 241 -7.03 20.76 27.12
CA SER A 241 -6.76 19.51 27.82
C SER A 241 -5.45 18.84 27.38
N GLY A 242 -4.91 19.23 26.22
CA GLY A 242 -3.73 18.67 25.57
C GLY A 242 -4.02 17.35 24.87
N LEU A 243 -3.59 17.22 23.61
CA LEU A 243 -3.85 16.05 22.77
C LEU A 243 -2.70 15.04 22.79
N ILE A 244 -1.50 15.45 23.21
CA ILE A 244 -0.30 14.61 23.25
C ILE A 244 0.32 14.55 24.64
N LYS A 245 1.15 13.53 24.88
CA LYS A 245 2.15 13.47 25.96
C LYS A 245 3.53 13.64 25.33
N VAL A 246 4.35 14.57 25.81
CA VAL A 246 5.73 14.74 25.32
C VAL A 246 6.67 13.99 26.25
N ILE A 247 7.61 13.23 25.69
CA ILE A 247 8.69 12.56 26.42
C ILE A 247 10.02 13.16 26.01
N GLN A 248 10.82 13.54 26.99
CA GLN A 248 12.08 14.27 26.77
C GLN A 248 13.33 13.57 27.28
N SER A 249 13.19 12.50 28.08
CA SER A 249 14.31 11.79 28.67
C SER A 249 14.07 10.27 28.71
N LEU A 250 15.17 9.52 28.84
CA LEU A 250 15.12 8.07 29.05
C LEU A 250 14.52 7.69 30.41
N GLU A 251 14.62 8.57 31.41
CA GLU A 251 14.00 8.34 32.72
C GLU A 251 12.47 8.34 32.62
N GLU A 252 11.90 9.30 31.88
CA GLU A 252 10.46 9.32 31.59
C GLU A 252 10.03 8.12 30.75
N LEU A 253 10.89 7.67 29.83
CA LEU A 253 10.64 6.48 29.01
C LEU A 253 10.52 5.21 29.87
N ASN A 254 11.36 5.05 30.89
CA ASN A 254 11.33 3.89 31.79
C ASN A 254 10.03 3.77 32.59
N THR A 255 9.21 4.83 32.64
CA THR A 255 7.87 4.79 33.24
C THR A 255 6.81 4.16 32.32
N LEU A 256 7.11 4.00 31.04
CA LEU A 256 6.20 3.39 30.07
C LEU A 256 6.31 1.86 30.10
N PRO A 257 5.21 1.15 29.78
CA PRO A 257 5.31 -0.27 29.50
C PRO A 257 6.20 -0.52 28.28
N THR A 258 6.72 -1.74 28.16
CA THR A 258 7.54 -2.16 27.01
C THR A 258 6.81 -1.80 25.71
N LEU A 259 7.46 -0.96 24.90
CA LEU A 259 6.87 -0.43 23.68
C LEU A 259 6.88 -1.48 22.55
N THR A 260 7.85 -2.39 22.53
CA THR A 260 7.87 -3.52 21.58
C THR A 260 7.06 -4.70 22.09
N LYS A 261 6.25 -5.29 21.20
CA LYS A 261 5.44 -6.48 21.49
C LYS A 261 5.89 -7.62 20.60
N LYS A 262 6.44 -8.67 21.20
CA LYS A 262 6.75 -9.91 20.47
C LYS A 262 5.45 -10.51 19.92
N SER A 263 5.50 -10.95 18.67
CA SER A 263 4.39 -11.62 18.00
C SER A 263 4.71 -13.09 17.79
N SER A 264 3.67 -13.93 17.82
CA SER A 264 3.84 -15.36 17.56
C SER A 264 4.07 -15.63 16.07
N SER A 265 4.60 -16.81 15.74
CA SER A 265 4.67 -17.27 14.34
C SER A 265 3.28 -17.25 13.67
N HIS A 266 2.20 -17.58 14.42
CA HIS A 266 0.83 -17.52 13.91
C HIS A 266 0.42 -16.10 13.50
N ASP A 267 0.73 -15.09 14.32
CA ASP A 267 0.40 -13.69 14.05
C ASP A 267 1.14 -13.20 12.80
N TRP A 268 2.43 -13.51 12.68
CA TRP A 268 3.23 -13.21 11.50
C TRP A 268 2.67 -13.87 10.25
N ASN A 269 2.27 -15.15 10.32
CA ASN A 269 1.68 -15.85 9.18
C ASN A 269 0.35 -15.22 8.75
N ARG A 270 -0.51 -14.86 9.71
CA ARG A 270 -1.78 -14.16 9.44
C ARG A 270 -1.52 -12.82 8.76
N LYS A 271 -0.57 -12.03 9.26
CA LYS A 271 -0.18 -10.75 8.66
C LYS A 271 0.41 -10.92 7.25
N GLY A 272 1.22 -11.95 7.06
CA GLY A 272 1.80 -12.32 5.75
C GLY A 272 0.74 -12.63 4.70
N LYS A 273 -0.29 -13.41 5.06
CA LYS A 273 -1.44 -13.69 4.19
C LYS A 273 -2.19 -12.41 3.80
N LEU A 274 -2.46 -11.54 4.79
CA LEU A 274 -3.11 -10.24 4.54
C LEU A 274 -2.30 -9.37 3.56
N PHE A 275 -0.98 -9.27 3.76
CA PHE A 275 -0.11 -8.52 2.84
C PHE A 275 -0.07 -9.13 1.44
N PHE A 276 -0.07 -10.47 1.35
CA PHE A 276 -0.07 -11.17 0.09
C PHE A 276 -1.35 -10.90 -0.71
N GLU A 277 -2.52 -10.97 -0.08
CA GLU A 277 -3.81 -10.65 -0.70
C GLU A 277 -3.87 -9.20 -1.21
N ARG A 278 -3.22 -8.27 -0.50
CA ARG A 278 -3.06 -6.87 -0.90
C ARG A 278 -1.95 -6.62 -1.91
N ARG A 279 -1.31 -7.67 -2.42
CA ARG A 279 -0.19 -7.62 -3.39
C ARG A 279 1.04 -6.85 -2.88
N GLN A 280 1.17 -6.72 -1.55
CA GLN A 280 2.33 -6.16 -0.87
C GLN A 280 3.35 -7.29 -0.61
N TYR A 281 3.86 -7.87 -1.70
CA TYR A 281 4.63 -9.12 -1.66
C TYR A 281 5.95 -9.03 -0.90
N GLU A 282 6.59 -7.86 -0.87
CA GLU A 282 7.80 -7.62 -0.07
C GLU A 282 7.53 -7.76 1.44
N LEU A 283 6.45 -7.13 1.92
CA LEU A 283 6.01 -7.25 3.32
C LEU A 283 5.50 -8.66 3.63
N ALA A 284 4.77 -9.28 2.70
CA ALA A 284 4.34 -10.66 2.85
C ALA A 284 5.53 -11.62 3.00
N LYS A 285 6.58 -11.42 2.19
CA LYS A 285 7.84 -12.19 2.26
C LYS A 285 8.49 -12.03 3.64
N LEU A 286 8.60 -10.80 4.15
CA LEU A 286 9.11 -10.54 5.51
C LEU A 286 8.29 -11.31 6.55
N CYS A 287 6.96 -11.14 6.57
CA CYS A 287 6.11 -11.82 7.53
C CYS A 287 6.19 -13.35 7.44
N PHE A 288 6.24 -13.91 6.24
CA PHE A 288 6.37 -15.37 6.08
C PHE A 288 7.71 -15.90 6.59
N SER A 289 8.81 -15.17 6.39
CA SER A 289 10.10 -15.53 7.00
C SER A 289 10.04 -15.54 8.52
N LYS A 290 9.40 -14.54 9.14
CA LYS A 290 9.21 -14.46 10.60
C LYS A 290 8.28 -15.55 11.16
N SER A 291 7.38 -16.08 10.33
CA SER A 291 6.51 -17.20 10.70
C SER A 291 7.06 -18.59 10.36
N GLU A 292 8.26 -18.68 9.78
CA GLU A 292 8.84 -19.93 9.27
C GLU A 292 7.95 -20.64 8.21
N ASN A 293 7.08 -19.88 7.54
CA ASN A 293 6.25 -20.39 6.45
C ASN A 293 7.05 -20.37 5.14
N GLU A 294 7.84 -21.42 4.91
CA GLU A 294 8.74 -21.52 3.76
C GLU A 294 8.00 -21.43 2.41
N MET A 295 6.84 -22.09 2.29
CA MET A 295 6.04 -22.07 1.06
C MET A 295 5.46 -20.68 0.79
N GLY A 296 4.94 -20.02 1.81
CA GLY A 296 4.46 -18.64 1.72
C GLY A 296 5.59 -17.67 1.34
N PHE A 297 6.77 -17.85 1.96
CA PHE A 297 7.95 -17.06 1.66
C PHE A 297 8.37 -17.21 0.18
N LYS A 298 8.53 -18.46 -0.30
CA LYS A 298 8.91 -18.75 -1.69
C LYS A 298 7.93 -18.13 -2.68
N LEU A 299 6.63 -18.29 -2.42
CA LEU A 299 5.59 -17.74 -3.29
C LEU A 299 5.56 -16.21 -3.28
N ALA A 300 5.61 -15.58 -2.11
CA ALA A 300 5.69 -14.13 -1.98
C ALA A 300 6.93 -13.56 -2.66
N ASN A 301 8.08 -14.24 -2.53
CA ASN A 301 9.31 -13.86 -3.20
C ASN A 301 9.18 -13.93 -4.74
N ALA A 302 8.59 -15.00 -5.28
CA ALA A 302 8.37 -15.13 -6.72
C ALA A 302 7.50 -13.98 -7.29
N TYR A 303 6.40 -13.65 -6.63
CA TYR A 303 5.57 -12.50 -7.01
C TYR A 303 6.28 -11.16 -6.83
N ASN A 304 7.10 -10.99 -5.80
CA ASN A 304 7.90 -9.78 -5.61
C ASN A 304 8.93 -9.61 -6.74
N LEU A 305 9.63 -10.69 -7.13
CA LEU A 305 10.56 -10.69 -8.26
C LEU A 305 9.86 -10.31 -9.57
N GLN A 306 8.67 -10.85 -9.82
CA GLN A 306 7.88 -10.49 -11.00
C GLN A 306 7.49 -9.00 -10.99
N LYS A 307 7.07 -8.46 -9.84
CA LYS A 307 6.75 -7.03 -9.68
C LYS A 307 7.98 -6.16 -9.99
N ILE A 308 9.15 -6.53 -9.48
CA ILE A 308 10.41 -5.83 -9.75
C ILE A 308 10.76 -5.91 -11.25
N ALA A 309 10.64 -7.09 -11.86
CA ALA A 309 10.91 -7.31 -13.29
C ALA A 309 10.03 -6.41 -14.17
N ARG A 310 8.71 -6.40 -13.92
CA ARG A 310 7.75 -5.54 -14.64
C ARG A 310 8.04 -4.05 -14.45
N SER A 311 8.45 -3.65 -13.24
CA SER A 311 8.83 -2.26 -12.97
C SER A 311 10.10 -1.87 -13.74
N SER A 312 11.08 -2.78 -13.85
CA SER A 312 12.32 -2.56 -14.62
C SER A 312 12.09 -2.45 -16.13
N LEU A 313 11.07 -3.14 -16.65
CA LEU A 313 10.63 -3.02 -18.03
C LEU A 313 9.99 -1.64 -18.30
N ALA A 314 9.16 -1.16 -17.37
CA ALA A 314 8.51 0.15 -17.49
C ALA A 314 9.49 1.34 -17.39
N SER A 315 10.61 1.17 -16.67
CA SER A 315 11.61 2.22 -16.48
C SER A 315 12.68 2.32 -17.58
N ASN A 316 12.50 1.65 -18.73
CA ASN A 316 13.46 1.57 -19.83
C ASN A 316 14.88 1.18 -19.37
N SER A 317 14.98 0.25 -18.42
CA SER A 317 16.27 -0.29 -17.97
C SER A 317 16.97 -1.05 -19.10
N TYR A 318 18.28 -1.30 -18.95
CA TYR A 318 19.07 -2.07 -19.91
C TYR A 318 18.44 -3.45 -20.17
N GLU A 319 18.24 -3.80 -21.44
CA GLU A 319 17.45 -4.96 -21.87
C GLU A 319 17.91 -6.28 -21.22
N ALA A 320 19.22 -6.46 -21.03
CA ALA A 320 19.74 -7.67 -20.40
C ALA A 320 19.35 -7.79 -18.92
N ASN A 321 19.27 -6.67 -18.20
CA ASN A 321 18.84 -6.65 -16.79
C ASN A 321 17.35 -6.99 -16.69
N VAL A 322 16.54 -6.46 -17.60
CA VAL A 322 15.11 -6.77 -17.67
C VAL A 322 14.90 -8.26 -17.92
N LYS A 323 15.56 -8.84 -18.93
CA LYS A 323 15.51 -10.28 -19.22
C LYS A 323 15.94 -11.12 -18.02
N SER A 324 17.07 -10.78 -17.39
CA SER A 324 17.57 -11.49 -16.20
C SER A 324 16.57 -11.48 -15.03
N ASN A 325 15.90 -10.34 -14.78
CA ASN A 325 14.90 -10.22 -13.73
C ASN A 325 13.67 -11.12 -13.99
N PHE A 326 13.18 -11.15 -15.23
CA PHE A 326 12.05 -12.01 -15.60
C PHE A 326 12.41 -13.50 -15.54
N ILE A 327 13.60 -13.89 -16.00
CA ILE A 327 14.09 -15.27 -15.87
C ILE A 327 14.18 -15.68 -14.40
N SER A 328 14.68 -14.79 -13.54
CA SER A 328 14.76 -15.04 -12.09
C SER A 328 13.38 -15.22 -11.46
N ALA A 329 12.40 -14.39 -11.86
CA ALA A 329 11.01 -14.53 -11.42
C ALA A 329 10.37 -15.83 -11.91
N ALA A 330 10.60 -16.22 -13.18
CA ALA A 330 10.09 -17.46 -13.75
C ALA A 330 10.59 -18.68 -12.99
N LYS A 331 11.91 -18.77 -12.77
CA LYS A 331 12.53 -19.85 -11.98
C LYS A 331 11.95 -19.92 -10.56
N ALA A 332 11.74 -18.77 -9.92
CA ALA A 332 11.11 -18.73 -8.60
C ALA A 332 9.69 -19.31 -8.63
N PHE A 333 8.88 -19.01 -9.64
CA PHE A 333 7.55 -19.61 -9.80
C PHE A 333 7.59 -21.11 -10.10
N GLU A 334 8.55 -21.59 -10.88
CA GLU A 334 8.75 -23.02 -11.13
C GLU A 334 9.03 -23.77 -9.81
N THR A 335 9.91 -23.23 -8.95
CA THR A 335 10.15 -23.81 -7.61
C THR A 335 8.91 -23.81 -6.71
N CYS A 336 7.93 -22.94 -6.99
CA CYS A 336 6.66 -22.87 -6.28
C CYS A 336 5.56 -23.72 -6.92
N SER A 337 5.86 -24.52 -7.96
CA SER A 337 4.85 -25.27 -8.71
C SER A 337 3.75 -24.35 -9.28
N ARG A 338 4.17 -23.27 -9.94
CA ARG A 338 3.29 -22.25 -10.56
C ARG A 338 3.63 -22.07 -12.05
N PRO A 339 3.34 -23.07 -12.90
CA PRO A 339 3.76 -23.07 -14.31
C PRO A 339 3.17 -21.90 -15.10
N VAL A 340 1.89 -21.56 -14.88
CA VAL A 340 1.22 -20.44 -15.57
C VAL A 340 1.92 -19.10 -15.30
N GLN A 341 2.27 -18.83 -14.04
CA GLN A 341 2.98 -17.60 -13.67
C GLN A 341 4.42 -17.61 -14.18
N ALA A 342 5.10 -18.76 -14.15
CA ALA A 342 6.44 -18.90 -14.70
C ALA A 342 6.49 -18.64 -16.21
N ALA A 343 5.58 -19.26 -16.97
CA ALA A 343 5.44 -19.04 -18.41
C ALA A 343 5.07 -17.58 -18.72
N SER A 344 4.18 -16.97 -17.94
CA SER A 344 3.83 -15.54 -18.07
C SER A 344 5.06 -14.62 -17.97
N CYS A 345 6.02 -14.92 -17.07
CA CYS A 345 7.25 -14.14 -16.99
C CYS A 345 8.10 -14.22 -18.26
N TYR A 346 8.17 -15.38 -18.93
CA TYR A 346 8.86 -15.52 -20.21
C TYR A 346 8.11 -14.82 -21.36
N LYS A 347 6.77 -14.93 -21.38
CA LYS A 347 5.92 -14.24 -22.37
C LYS A 347 6.04 -12.71 -22.28
N ASP A 348 6.14 -12.15 -21.07
CA ASP A 348 6.28 -10.70 -20.85
C ASP A 348 7.54 -10.10 -21.53
N ILE A 349 8.52 -10.93 -21.89
CA ILE A 349 9.75 -10.53 -22.62
C ILE A 349 9.90 -11.20 -23.99
N GLY A 350 8.83 -11.80 -24.52
CA GLY A 350 8.80 -12.44 -25.84
C GLY A 350 9.55 -13.77 -25.96
N MET A 351 9.96 -14.37 -24.83
CA MET A 351 10.63 -15.68 -24.77
C MET A 351 9.58 -16.81 -24.84
N ASN A 352 8.84 -16.86 -25.95
CA ASN A 352 7.69 -17.75 -26.10
C ASN A 352 8.08 -19.23 -26.18
N ARG A 353 9.30 -19.54 -26.63
CA ARG A 353 9.79 -20.92 -26.66
C ARG A 353 9.98 -21.44 -25.24
N GLU A 354 10.61 -20.66 -24.37
CA GLU A 354 10.84 -20.98 -22.97
C GLU A 354 9.53 -21.04 -22.18
N ALA A 355 8.56 -20.17 -22.50
CA ALA A 355 7.20 -20.29 -21.97
C ALA A 355 6.56 -21.64 -22.35
N GLY A 356 6.72 -22.08 -23.60
CA GLY A 356 6.28 -23.40 -24.06
C GLY A 356 6.99 -24.55 -23.33
N ASP A 357 8.31 -24.44 -23.14
CA ASP A 357 9.11 -25.44 -22.41
C ASP A 357 8.69 -25.57 -20.93
N VAL A 358 8.16 -24.50 -20.32
CA VAL A 358 7.55 -24.57 -18.97
C VAL A 358 6.25 -25.36 -19.03
N TYR A 359 5.31 -25.00 -19.91
CA TYR A 359 4.01 -25.66 -19.99
C TYR A 359 4.14 -27.15 -20.35
N GLU A 360 5.02 -27.49 -21.29
CA GLU A 360 5.25 -28.88 -21.70
C GLU A 360 5.76 -29.74 -20.54
N ARG A 361 6.65 -29.21 -19.68
CA ARG A 361 7.15 -29.94 -18.49
C ARG A 361 6.08 -30.19 -17.42
N TRP A 362 4.98 -29.46 -17.45
CA TRP A 362 3.85 -29.60 -16.53
C TRP A 362 2.64 -30.25 -17.20
N ASP A 363 2.84 -30.90 -18.36
CA ASP A 363 1.82 -31.57 -19.16
C ASP A 363 0.64 -30.66 -19.59
N MET A 364 0.87 -29.34 -19.60
CA MET A 364 -0.08 -28.34 -20.12
C MET A 364 0.11 -28.19 -21.63
N PHE A 365 -0.12 -29.28 -22.37
CA PHE A 365 0.29 -29.39 -23.77
C PHE A 365 -0.38 -28.38 -24.70
N GLU A 366 -1.65 -28.04 -24.46
CA GLU A 366 -2.34 -27.03 -25.26
C GLU A 366 -1.69 -25.64 -25.12
N ASP A 367 -1.47 -25.16 -23.90
CA ASP A 367 -0.79 -23.89 -23.65
C ASP A 367 0.64 -23.89 -24.20
N ALA A 368 1.34 -25.02 -24.07
CA ALA A 368 2.67 -25.19 -24.65
C ALA A 368 2.66 -25.04 -26.17
N ALA A 369 1.68 -25.67 -26.84
CA ALA A 369 1.55 -25.62 -28.29
C ALA A 369 1.33 -24.19 -28.80
N TYR A 370 0.44 -23.41 -28.16
CA TYR A 370 0.23 -22.02 -28.51
C TYR A 370 1.50 -21.16 -28.32
N CYS A 371 2.22 -21.36 -27.22
CA CYS A 371 3.51 -20.71 -27.01
C CYS A 371 4.55 -21.07 -28.09
N TYR A 372 4.62 -22.33 -28.51
CA TYR A 372 5.51 -22.76 -29.58
C TYR A 372 5.12 -22.22 -30.95
N LEU A 373 3.82 -22.06 -31.24
CA LEU A 373 3.35 -21.37 -32.45
C LEU A 373 3.82 -19.91 -32.48
N GLU A 374 3.63 -19.17 -31.38
CA GLU A 374 4.13 -17.78 -31.26
C GLU A 374 5.66 -17.71 -31.44
N ALA A 375 6.39 -18.75 -31.03
CA ALA A 375 7.83 -18.88 -31.21
C ALA A 375 8.26 -19.41 -32.59
N LYS A 376 7.32 -19.74 -33.49
CA LYS A 376 7.54 -20.41 -34.79
C LYS A 376 8.26 -21.77 -34.68
N ALA A 377 8.13 -22.45 -33.53
CA ALA A 377 8.61 -23.81 -33.30
C ALA A 377 7.50 -24.81 -33.66
N PHE A 378 7.16 -24.86 -34.95
CA PHE A 378 6.00 -25.61 -35.48
C PHE A 378 6.06 -27.12 -35.20
N ASP A 379 7.26 -27.69 -35.16
CA ASP A 379 7.49 -29.11 -34.84
C ASP A 379 7.05 -29.44 -33.40
N LYS A 380 7.44 -28.59 -32.44
CA LYS A 380 7.06 -28.72 -31.03
C LYS A 380 5.58 -28.42 -30.83
N ALA A 381 5.07 -27.39 -31.52
CA ALA A 381 3.67 -27.01 -31.46
C ALA A 381 2.75 -28.17 -31.89
N GLY A 382 3.01 -28.76 -33.07
CA GLY A 382 2.24 -29.90 -33.57
C GLY A 382 2.28 -31.09 -32.60
N LYS A 383 3.46 -31.43 -32.05
CA LYS A 383 3.61 -32.55 -31.10
C LYS A 383 2.80 -32.32 -29.83
N CYS A 384 2.77 -31.08 -29.35
CA CYS A 384 1.99 -30.74 -28.16
C CYS A 384 0.48 -30.76 -28.45
N PHE A 385 0.03 -30.30 -29.62
CA PHE A 385 -1.38 -30.45 -30.03
C PHE A 385 -1.80 -31.92 -30.17
N GLU A 386 -0.94 -32.79 -30.70
CA GLU A 386 -1.20 -34.24 -30.72
C GLU A 386 -1.36 -34.82 -29.31
N LYS A 387 -0.45 -34.47 -28.39
CA LYS A 387 -0.55 -34.88 -26.97
C LYS A 387 -1.80 -34.33 -26.28
N ALA A 388 -2.32 -33.19 -26.74
CA ALA A 388 -3.57 -32.59 -26.29
C ALA A 388 -4.81 -33.10 -27.04
N GLU A 389 -4.66 -34.09 -27.93
CA GLU A 389 -5.73 -34.65 -28.78
C GLU A 389 -6.40 -33.62 -29.73
N LYS A 390 -5.71 -32.51 -30.01
CA LYS A 390 -6.13 -31.46 -30.94
C LYS A 390 -5.56 -31.66 -32.34
N TYR A 391 -5.93 -32.78 -32.97
CA TYR A 391 -5.34 -33.20 -34.24
C TYR A 391 -5.51 -32.20 -35.39
N THR A 392 -6.62 -31.44 -35.42
CA THR A 392 -6.83 -30.38 -36.42
C THR A 392 -5.79 -29.27 -36.27
N ASP A 393 -5.55 -28.83 -35.05
CA ASP A 393 -4.57 -27.78 -34.74
C ASP A 393 -3.13 -28.28 -34.96
N ALA A 394 -2.88 -29.58 -34.68
CA ALA A 394 -1.61 -30.22 -34.98
C ALA A 394 -1.31 -30.22 -36.49
N VAL A 395 -2.28 -30.59 -37.33
CA VAL A 395 -2.14 -30.56 -38.80
C VAL A 395 -1.84 -29.15 -39.30
N VAL A 396 -2.54 -28.14 -38.77
CA VAL A 396 -2.30 -26.73 -39.13
C VAL A 396 -0.88 -26.33 -38.74
N ALA A 397 -0.46 -26.61 -37.50
CA ALA A 397 0.88 -26.29 -37.02
C ALA A 397 1.98 -26.94 -37.87
N TYR A 398 1.85 -28.23 -38.18
CA TYR A 398 2.82 -28.93 -39.03
C TYR A 398 2.85 -28.39 -40.45
N LYS A 399 1.70 -28.05 -41.01
CA LYS A 399 1.61 -27.44 -42.35
C LYS A 399 2.33 -26.09 -42.39
N ASP A 400 2.14 -25.24 -41.37
CA ASP A 400 2.84 -23.96 -41.26
C ASP A 400 4.36 -24.14 -41.14
N GLY A 401 4.80 -25.25 -40.53
CA GLY A 401 6.21 -25.68 -40.49
C GLY A 401 6.72 -26.42 -41.73
N SER A 402 5.88 -26.66 -42.75
CA SER A 402 6.19 -27.50 -43.91
C SER A 402 6.57 -28.96 -43.57
N LEU A 403 6.02 -29.49 -42.47
CA LEU A 403 6.24 -30.84 -41.94
C LEU A 403 5.16 -31.82 -42.46
N TYR A 404 5.17 -32.08 -43.76
CA TYR A 404 4.10 -32.84 -44.44
C TYR A 404 4.07 -34.34 -44.13
N LYS A 405 5.17 -34.91 -43.60
CA LYS A 405 5.21 -36.33 -43.21
C LYS A 405 4.34 -36.54 -41.97
N GLU A 406 4.54 -35.70 -40.98
CA GLU A 406 3.81 -35.67 -39.71
C GLU A 406 2.31 -35.43 -39.96
N VAL A 407 1.96 -34.54 -40.89
CA VAL A 407 0.57 -34.36 -41.34
C VAL A 407 -0.01 -35.67 -41.87
N SER A 408 0.72 -36.36 -42.76
CA SER A 408 0.26 -37.62 -43.37
C SER A 408 0.06 -38.71 -42.30
N ASP A 409 0.97 -38.79 -41.33
CA ASP A 409 0.90 -39.74 -40.23
C ASP A 409 -0.33 -39.50 -39.33
N ILE A 410 -0.69 -38.24 -39.07
CA ILE A 410 -1.92 -37.91 -38.33
C ILE A 410 -3.17 -38.38 -39.10
N TYR A 411 -3.23 -38.08 -40.40
CA TYR A 411 -4.37 -38.50 -41.23
C TYR A 411 -4.53 -40.02 -41.24
N LEU A 412 -3.42 -40.76 -41.40
CA LEU A 412 -3.43 -42.23 -41.43
C LEU A 412 -3.83 -42.86 -40.09
N ASN A 413 -3.39 -42.28 -38.96
CA ASN A 413 -3.61 -42.87 -37.66
C ASN A 413 -4.94 -42.48 -37.00
N TYR A 414 -5.44 -41.27 -37.27
CA TYR A 414 -6.55 -40.68 -36.50
C TYR A 414 -7.76 -40.27 -37.34
N CYS A 415 -7.61 -39.96 -38.63
CA CYS A 415 -8.75 -39.54 -39.49
C CYS A 415 -9.39 -40.70 -40.27
N VAL A 416 -8.70 -41.83 -40.46
CA VAL A 416 -9.21 -42.99 -41.23
C VAL A 416 -9.90 -44.03 -40.33
N LYS A 417 -9.88 -43.85 -39.01
CA LYS A 417 -10.44 -44.81 -38.02
C LYS A 417 -11.77 -44.40 -37.37
N THR A 418 -12.37 -43.28 -37.80
CA THR A 418 -13.75 -42.87 -37.48
C THR A 418 -14.63 -43.13 -38.70
#